data_AF-A0A1C5VIH0-F1
#
_entry.id   AF-A0A1C5VIH0-F1
#
_cell.length_a   1.000
_cell.length_b   1.000
_cell.length_c   1.000
_cell.angle_alpha   90.00
_cell.angle_beta   90.00
_cell.angle_gamma   90.00
#
_symmetry.space_group_name_H-M   'P 1'
#
loop_
_entity.id
_entity.type
_entity.pdbx_description
1 polymer ?
#
loop_
_entity_poly.entity_id
_entity_poly.type
_entity_poly.pdbx_seq_one_letter_code
_entity_poly.pdbx_strand_id
1 'polypeptide(L)'
;MKKSLKKMIICFFMMVGIMGAVAVPTEAKSHVNYTKIYKKFAKKQVKKKKKNLYMAVVKLDTPVLLITDHVWDGTVNMAHLYQYHKKKVRYIGYIGAGGTGTKLSYHKKYLVYGGHHFSCRVRVKNGVGRIDTSAGIYLNNVPYYHEKAIIKHNKKRIISKKRISKRQAEKDDYYAKCHPIKFKKVK
;
A
#
# COMPACT_ATOMS: atom_id res chain seq x y z
N MET A 1 -13.04 -67.28 -6.09
CA MET A 1 -13.52 -65.89 -6.26
C MET A 1 -14.04 -65.69 -7.68
N LYS A 2 -15.33 -65.34 -7.84
CA LYS A 2 -16.00 -65.22 -9.15
C LYS A 2 -15.33 -64.13 -10.00
N LYS A 3 -15.14 -64.40 -11.30
CA LYS A 3 -14.50 -63.49 -12.30
C LYS A 3 -15.11 -62.07 -12.31
N SER A 4 -16.35 -61.89 -11.86
CA SER A 4 -17.01 -60.59 -11.75
C SER A 4 -16.47 -59.70 -10.61
N LEU A 5 -15.94 -60.28 -9.52
CA LEU A 5 -15.46 -59.52 -8.37
C LEU A 5 -14.09 -58.87 -8.65
N LYS A 6 -13.24 -59.53 -9.45
CA LYS A 6 -11.95 -58.95 -9.91
C LYS A 6 -12.15 -57.78 -10.87
N LYS A 7 -13.17 -57.81 -11.74
CA LYS A 7 -13.50 -56.69 -12.65
C LYS A 7 -14.05 -55.48 -11.89
N MET A 8 -14.84 -55.70 -10.84
CA MET A 8 -15.46 -54.62 -10.07
C MET A 8 -14.42 -53.81 -9.24
N ILE A 9 -13.38 -54.47 -8.72
CA ILE A 9 -12.29 -53.79 -7.97
C ILE A 9 -11.40 -52.96 -8.92
N ILE A 10 -11.13 -53.45 -10.13
CA ILE A 10 -10.31 -52.74 -11.12
C ILE A 10 -11.02 -51.47 -11.62
N CYS A 11 -12.34 -51.51 -11.83
CA CYS A 11 -13.11 -50.33 -12.21
C CYS A 11 -13.18 -49.28 -11.09
N PHE A 12 -13.15 -49.69 -9.82
CA PHE A 12 -13.14 -48.75 -8.69
C PHE A 12 -11.80 -48.00 -8.59
N PHE A 13 -10.67 -48.62 -8.92
CA PHE A 13 -9.36 -47.95 -8.94
C PHE A 13 -9.10 -47.10 -10.19
N MET A 14 -9.75 -47.38 -11.33
CA MET A 14 -9.66 -46.49 -12.51
C MET A 14 -10.48 -45.21 -12.37
N MET A 15 -11.55 -45.19 -11.57
CA MET A 15 -12.38 -44.00 -11.34
C MET A 15 -11.83 -43.05 -10.25
N VAL A 16 -10.91 -43.50 -9.40
CA VAL A 16 -10.26 -42.65 -8.37
C VAL A 16 -8.96 -42.01 -8.90
N GLY A 17 -8.52 -42.37 -10.12
CA GLY A 17 -7.28 -41.88 -10.74
C GLY A 17 -7.35 -40.53 -11.47
N ILE A 18 -8.52 -39.87 -11.51
CA ILE A 18 -8.65 -38.50 -12.05
C ILE A 18 -9.13 -37.55 -10.94
N MET A 19 -8.61 -37.72 -9.72
CA MET A 19 -8.35 -36.55 -8.90
C MET A 19 -7.15 -35.87 -9.52
N GLY A 20 -7.45 -34.96 -10.45
CA GLY A 20 -6.45 -34.08 -11.05
C GLY A 20 -5.60 -33.49 -9.93
N ALA A 21 -4.38 -34.01 -9.80
CA ALA A 21 -3.25 -33.18 -9.50
C ALA A 21 -3.19 -32.17 -10.66
N VAL A 22 -4.05 -31.15 -10.61
CA VAL A 22 -3.60 -29.82 -10.95
C VAL A 22 -2.41 -29.64 -10.03
N ALA A 23 -1.23 -29.99 -10.54
CA ALA A 23 0.00 -29.38 -10.11
C ALA A 23 -0.31 -27.90 -10.27
N VAL A 24 -0.83 -27.28 -9.21
CA VAL A 24 -0.79 -25.85 -9.02
C VAL A 24 0.68 -25.59 -9.29
N PRO A 25 1.05 -24.92 -10.39
CA PRO A 25 2.44 -24.62 -10.57
C PRO A 25 2.78 -23.87 -9.30
N THR A 26 3.61 -24.49 -8.44
CA THR A 26 4.28 -23.78 -7.39
C THR A 26 5.05 -22.76 -8.17
N GLU A 27 4.45 -21.57 -8.35
CA GLU A 27 5.02 -20.45 -9.05
C GLU A 27 6.35 -20.29 -8.33
N ALA A 28 7.43 -20.78 -8.97
CA ALA A 28 8.77 -20.41 -8.60
C ALA A 28 8.67 -18.90 -8.45
N LYS A 29 8.91 -18.39 -7.24
CA LYS A 29 8.72 -16.98 -6.89
C LYS A 29 9.66 -16.19 -7.78
N SER A 30 9.27 -15.94 -9.03
CA SER A 30 9.99 -15.06 -9.91
C SER A 30 10.04 -13.75 -9.15
N HIS A 31 11.24 -13.27 -8.87
CA HIS A 31 11.41 -12.03 -8.15
C HIS A 31 10.70 -10.95 -8.95
N VAL A 32 9.50 -10.57 -8.50
CA VAL A 32 8.66 -9.61 -9.21
C VAL A 32 9.44 -8.32 -9.34
N ASN A 33 9.74 -7.92 -10.57
CA ASN A 33 10.44 -6.66 -10.82
C ASN A 33 9.46 -5.48 -10.71
N TYR A 34 9.15 -5.10 -9.47
CA TYR A 34 8.23 -3.99 -9.15
C TYR A 34 8.65 -2.70 -9.84
N THR A 35 9.95 -2.40 -9.89
CA THR A 35 10.47 -1.19 -10.53
C THR A 35 10.12 -1.13 -12.02
N LYS A 36 10.31 -2.22 -12.77
CA LYS A 36 9.96 -2.29 -14.20
C LYS A 36 8.46 -2.13 -14.41
N ILE A 37 7.65 -2.82 -13.58
CA ILE A 37 6.18 -2.76 -13.63
C ILE A 37 5.69 -1.33 -13.37
N TYR A 38 6.18 -0.70 -12.30
CA TYR A 38 5.77 0.65 -11.91
C TYR A 38 6.23 1.72 -12.89
N LYS A 39 7.45 1.63 -13.43
CA LYS A 39 7.90 2.53 -14.51
C LYS A 39 7.00 2.42 -15.74
N LYS A 40 6.68 1.20 -16.19
CA LYS A 40 5.76 0.97 -17.33
C LYS A 40 4.37 1.57 -17.05
N PHE A 41 3.86 1.40 -15.84
CA PHE A 41 2.57 1.98 -15.44
C PHE A 41 2.61 3.52 -15.41
N ALA A 42 3.62 4.12 -14.80
CA ALA A 42 3.75 5.58 -14.70
C ALA A 42 3.87 6.24 -16.08
N LYS A 43 4.64 5.66 -17.01
CA LYS A 43 4.71 6.10 -18.42
C LYS A 43 3.34 6.13 -19.11
N LYS A 44 2.51 5.10 -18.87
CA LYS A 44 1.13 5.08 -19.39
C LYS A 44 0.27 6.21 -18.80
N GLN A 45 0.45 6.54 -17.51
CA GLN A 45 -0.26 7.64 -16.87
C GLN A 45 0.12 9.01 -17.46
N VAL A 46 1.41 9.23 -17.76
CA VAL A 46 1.88 10.46 -18.44
C VAL A 46 1.17 10.64 -19.79
N LYS A 47 1.18 9.59 -20.63
CA LYS A 47 0.51 9.61 -21.94
C LYS A 47 -0.99 9.90 -21.82
N LYS A 48 -1.67 9.23 -20.88
CA LYS A 48 -3.11 9.40 -20.66
C LYS A 48 -3.48 10.80 -20.16
N LYS A 49 -2.70 11.35 -19.22
CA LYS A 49 -2.98 12.65 -18.59
C LYS A 49 -2.44 13.85 -19.38
N LYS A 50 -1.56 13.65 -20.36
CA LYS A 50 -0.86 14.71 -21.11
C LYS A 50 -0.18 15.73 -20.18
N LYS A 51 0.41 15.27 -19.07
CA LYS A 51 1.09 16.10 -18.07
C LYS A 51 2.42 15.48 -17.65
N ASN A 52 3.36 16.34 -17.25
CA ASN A 52 4.58 15.90 -16.57
C ASN A 52 4.19 15.26 -15.23
N LEU A 53 4.61 14.02 -15.01
CA LEU A 53 4.40 13.32 -13.74
C LEU A 53 5.76 12.97 -13.14
N TYR A 54 5.76 12.85 -11.82
CA TYR A 54 6.88 12.39 -11.03
C TYR A 54 6.48 11.13 -10.27
N MET A 55 7.44 10.25 -10.06
CA MET A 55 7.22 8.99 -9.38
C MET A 55 8.28 8.71 -8.32
N ALA A 56 7.87 7.97 -7.29
CA ALA A 56 8.77 7.33 -6.35
C ALA A 56 8.34 5.86 -6.15
N VAL A 57 9.30 4.94 -6.16
CA VAL A 57 9.09 3.55 -5.76
C VAL A 57 9.68 3.39 -4.37
N VAL A 58 8.82 3.19 -3.37
CA VAL A 58 9.23 3.09 -1.96
C VAL A 58 9.31 1.62 -1.58
N LYS A 59 10.49 1.18 -1.12
CA LYS A 59 10.75 -0.21 -0.69
C LYS A 59 10.29 -0.39 0.77
N LEU A 60 9.04 -0.81 0.94
CA LEU A 60 8.46 -1.25 2.23
C LEU A 60 8.37 -2.79 2.26
N ASP A 61 7.59 -3.38 3.19
CA ASP A 61 7.23 -4.82 3.19
C ASP A 61 6.76 -5.30 1.80
N THR A 62 6.02 -4.44 1.09
CA THR A 62 5.67 -4.62 -0.32
C THR A 62 5.91 -3.29 -1.02
N PRO A 63 6.71 -3.24 -2.10
CA PRO A 63 7.00 -1.99 -2.78
C PRO A 63 5.73 -1.28 -3.23
N VAL A 64 5.66 0.03 -3.02
CA VAL A 64 4.55 0.88 -3.44
C VAL A 64 5.04 1.93 -4.44
N LEU A 65 4.11 2.42 -5.25
CA LEU A 65 4.34 3.48 -6.20
C LEU A 65 3.58 4.72 -5.76
N LEU A 66 4.29 5.84 -5.68
CA LEU A 66 3.72 7.17 -5.52
C LEU A 66 3.82 7.91 -6.85
N ILE A 67 2.74 8.57 -7.27
CA ILE A 67 2.70 9.45 -8.46
C ILE A 67 2.11 10.80 -8.07
N THR A 68 2.71 11.87 -8.57
CA THR A 68 2.28 13.26 -8.38
C THR A 68 2.59 14.05 -9.65
N ASP A 69 1.90 15.17 -9.86
CA ASP A 69 2.20 16.15 -10.91
C ASP A 69 3.04 17.34 -10.39
N HIS A 70 3.22 17.45 -9.06
CA HIS A 70 3.94 18.56 -8.45
C HIS A 70 5.07 18.08 -7.51
N VAL A 71 6.25 18.69 -7.63
CA VAL A 71 7.44 18.40 -6.82
C VAL A 71 8.15 19.70 -6.44
N TRP A 72 8.58 19.82 -5.19
CA TRP A 72 9.39 20.92 -4.68
C TRP A 72 10.68 20.37 -4.06
N ASP A 73 11.84 20.80 -4.56
CA ASP A 73 13.17 20.29 -4.15
C ASP A 73 13.26 18.74 -4.12
N GLY A 74 12.71 18.11 -5.17
CA GLY A 74 12.67 16.65 -5.28
C GLY A 74 11.74 15.95 -4.26
N THR A 75 10.98 16.68 -3.46
CA THR A 75 10.06 16.16 -2.43
C THR A 75 8.63 16.63 -2.67
N VAL A 76 7.66 15.97 -2.05
CA VAL A 76 6.23 16.30 -2.17
C VAL A 76 5.55 16.17 -0.82
N ASN A 77 4.45 16.87 -0.62
CA ASN A 77 3.55 16.71 0.51
C ASN A 77 2.32 15.85 0.18
N MET A 78 2.08 15.54 -1.09
CA MET A 78 0.91 14.77 -1.54
C MET A 78 1.19 13.95 -2.81
N ALA A 79 0.58 12.76 -2.90
CA ALA A 79 0.71 11.85 -4.03
C ALA A 79 -0.41 10.81 -4.10
N HIS A 80 -0.69 10.34 -5.32
CA HIS A 80 -1.47 9.13 -5.57
C HIS A 80 -0.65 7.88 -5.22
N LEU A 81 -1.23 7.01 -4.40
CA LEU A 81 -0.62 5.78 -3.92
C LEU A 81 -1.16 4.55 -4.67
N TYR A 82 -0.24 3.70 -5.12
CA TYR A 82 -0.52 2.45 -5.82
C TYR A 82 0.26 1.27 -5.24
N GLN A 83 -0.29 0.07 -5.40
CA GLN A 83 0.38 -1.18 -5.09
C GLN A 83 0.15 -2.22 -6.19
N TYR A 84 1.19 -2.95 -6.58
CA TYR A 84 1.07 -4.13 -7.41
C TYR A 84 0.53 -5.30 -6.58
N HIS A 85 -0.68 -5.76 -6.92
CA HIS A 85 -1.37 -6.82 -6.21
C HIS A 85 -2.28 -7.60 -7.17
N LYS A 86 -2.22 -8.95 -7.10
CA LYS A 86 -2.93 -9.87 -8.02
C LYS A 86 -2.64 -9.54 -9.49
N LYS A 87 -1.35 -9.50 -9.84
CA LYS A 87 -0.83 -9.25 -11.19
C LYS A 87 -1.21 -7.88 -11.82
N LYS A 88 -1.74 -6.93 -11.04
CA LYS A 88 -2.16 -5.59 -11.50
C LYS A 88 -1.68 -4.48 -10.58
N VAL A 89 -1.33 -3.31 -11.13
CA VAL A 89 -1.09 -2.09 -10.35
C VAL A 89 -2.46 -1.51 -9.95
N ARG A 90 -2.74 -1.48 -8.65
CA ARG A 90 -4.02 -1.04 -8.08
C ARG A 90 -3.87 0.32 -7.42
N TYR A 91 -4.83 1.20 -7.64
CA TYR A 91 -4.92 2.47 -6.94
C TYR A 91 -5.44 2.26 -5.52
N ILE A 92 -4.69 2.75 -4.53
CA ILE A 92 -5.08 2.70 -3.13
C ILE A 92 -5.87 3.94 -2.76
N GLY A 93 -5.34 5.11 -3.09
CA GLY A 93 -5.96 6.39 -2.80
C GLY A 93 -4.95 7.53 -2.86
N TYR A 94 -5.42 8.72 -2.54
CA TYR A 94 -4.60 9.91 -2.40
C TYR A 94 -4.11 10.05 -0.96
N ILE A 95 -2.82 10.26 -0.77
CA ILE A 95 -2.22 10.53 0.55
C ILE A 95 -1.49 11.86 0.50
N GLY A 96 -1.55 12.62 1.59
CA GLY A 96 -0.82 13.86 1.68
C GLY A 96 -1.29 14.75 2.81
N ALA A 97 -0.50 15.79 3.04
CA ALA A 97 -0.74 16.83 4.03
C ALA A 97 -1.11 18.15 3.38
N GLY A 98 -2.00 18.91 4.03
CA GLY A 98 -2.35 20.27 3.64
C GLY A 98 -1.44 21.31 4.29
N GLY A 99 -0.16 21.34 3.92
CA GLY A 99 0.81 22.31 4.45
C GLY A 99 2.18 22.24 3.75
N THR A 100 2.97 23.31 3.88
CA THR A 100 4.26 23.51 3.16
C THR A 100 5.47 22.88 3.85
N GLY A 101 5.36 22.47 5.12
CA GLY A 101 6.48 21.95 5.92
C GLY A 101 6.63 20.43 5.97
N THR A 102 5.66 19.66 5.47
CA THR A 102 5.59 18.23 5.75
C THR A 102 5.72 17.35 4.51
N LYS A 103 6.96 16.85 4.32
CA LYS A 103 7.32 15.98 3.19
C LYS A 103 6.77 14.58 3.41
N LEU A 104 6.18 14.00 2.36
CA LEU A 104 5.91 12.57 2.29
C LEU A 104 7.20 11.82 2.57
N SER A 105 7.14 10.98 3.59
CA SER A 105 8.29 10.29 4.15
C SER A 105 7.97 8.82 4.33
N TYR A 106 8.97 8.04 4.72
CA TYR A 106 8.76 6.65 5.11
C TYR A 106 9.56 6.33 6.37
N HIS A 107 9.05 5.38 7.14
CA HIS A 107 9.76 4.80 8.27
C HIS A 107 9.42 3.32 8.36
N LYS A 108 10.44 2.46 8.29
CA LYS A 108 10.27 1.00 8.26
C LYS A 108 9.27 0.60 7.16
N LYS A 109 8.15 -0.01 7.55
CA LYS A 109 7.09 -0.51 6.66
C LYS A 109 5.95 0.49 6.39
N TYR A 110 6.10 1.73 6.82
CA TYR A 110 5.06 2.75 6.74
C TYR A 110 5.47 3.90 5.83
N LEU A 111 4.51 4.38 5.04
CA LEU A 111 4.53 5.76 4.54
C LEU A 111 4.09 6.68 5.67
N VAL A 112 4.67 7.86 5.75
CA VAL A 112 4.39 8.87 6.78
C VAL A 112 4.05 10.18 6.09
N TYR A 113 2.97 10.80 6.55
CA TYR A 113 2.53 12.13 6.14
C TYR A 113 1.79 12.80 7.31
N GLY A 114 1.45 14.06 7.23
CA GLY A 114 0.86 14.79 8.36
C GLY A 114 1.11 16.28 8.27
N GLY A 115 0.55 17.08 9.16
CA GLY A 115 0.67 18.53 9.16
C GLY A 115 1.07 19.06 10.53
N HIS A 116 0.92 20.36 10.73
CA HIS A 116 1.31 21.04 11.97
C HIS A 116 0.63 20.46 13.23
N HIS A 117 -0.56 19.87 13.11
CA HIS A 117 -1.33 19.34 14.25
C HIS A 117 -1.77 17.88 14.11
N PHE A 118 -1.19 17.14 13.17
CA PHE A 118 -1.51 15.73 13.02
C PHE A 118 -0.38 14.95 12.36
N SER A 119 -0.26 13.69 12.72
CA SER A 119 0.71 12.76 12.14
C SER A 119 -0.03 11.51 11.68
N CYS A 120 0.24 11.07 10.45
CA CYS A 120 -0.36 9.91 9.81
C CYS A 120 0.72 8.93 9.38
N ARG A 121 0.45 7.64 9.57
CA ARG A 121 1.22 6.57 8.95
C ARG A 121 0.31 5.62 8.20
N VAL A 122 0.77 5.13 7.06
CA VAL A 122 0.04 4.19 6.20
C VAL A 122 0.84 2.93 6.00
N ARG A 123 0.24 1.79 6.35
CA ARG A 123 0.74 0.48 5.96
C ARG A 123 -0.06 -0.05 4.77
N VAL A 124 0.62 -0.38 3.68
CA VAL A 124 -0.02 -0.86 2.45
C VAL A 124 0.20 -2.36 2.30
N LYS A 125 -0.89 -3.14 2.26
CA LYS A 125 -0.83 -4.59 2.09
C LYS A 125 -2.09 -5.07 1.36
N ASN A 126 -1.93 -6.00 0.43
CA ASN A 126 -3.04 -6.66 -0.29
C ASN A 126 -4.02 -5.68 -0.99
N GLY A 127 -3.51 -4.62 -1.59
CA GLY A 127 -4.31 -3.61 -2.29
C GLY A 127 -5.11 -2.70 -1.37
N VAL A 128 -4.71 -2.58 -0.09
CA VAL A 128 -5.40 -1.78 0.93
C VAL A 128 -4.37 -0.99 1.75
N GLY A 129 -4.67 0.28 2.03
CA GLY A 129 -3.94 1.10 2.99
C GLY A 129 -4.64 1.07 4.35
N ARG A 130 -3.90 0.75 5.41
CA ARG A 130 -4.34 0.96 6.80
C ARG A 130 -3.66 2.21 7.33
N ILE A 131 -4.45 3.16 7.81
CA ILE A 131 -4.01 4.47 8.27
C ILE A 131 -4.17 4.51 9.79
N ASP A 132 -3.11 4.90 10.48
CA ASP A 132 -3.20 5.39 11.87
C ASP A 132 -2.93 6.90 11.83
N THR A 133 -3.80 7.70 12.46
CA THR A 133 -3.70 9.15 12.54
C THR A 133 -3.74 9.58 14.01
N SER A 134 -2.70 10.30 14.44
CA SER A 134 -2.69 11.05 15.70
C SER A 134 -2.99 12.51 15.40
N ALA A 135 -3.97 13.09 16.08
CA ALA A 135 -4.43 14.47 15.85
C ALA A 135 -4.47 15.28 17.16
N GLY A 136 -4.32 16.60 17.02
CA GLY A 136 -4.24 17.55 18.14
C GLY A 136 -2.81 17.77 18.64
N ILE A 137 -1.81 17.17 18.00
CA ILE A 137 -0.39 17.29 18.39
C ILE A 137 0.00 18.78 18.35
N TYR A 138 0.83 19.21 19.29
CA TYR A 138 1.34 20.59 19.42
C TYR A 138 0.27 21.67 19.68
N LEU A 139 -1.00 21.30 19.89
CA LEU A 139 -2.03 22.22 20.38
C LEU A 139 -2.20 22.04 21.89
N ASN A 140 -2.40 23.16 22.59
CA ASN A 140 -2.82 23.17 24.00
C ASN A 140 -4.35 23.32 24.06
N ASN A 141 -4.98 22.74 25.09
CA ASN A 141 -6.41 22.86 25.37
C ASN A 141 -7.38 22.37 24.28
N VAL A 142 -6.92 21.48 23.39
CA VAL A 142 -7.79 20.79 22.44
C VAL A 142 -7.86 19.28 22.72
N PRO A 143 -8.95 18.60 22.37
CA PRO A 143 -9.00 17.15 22.46
C PRO A 143 -8.04 16.47 21.46
N TYR A 144 -7.25 15.52 21.96
CA TYR A 144 -6.37 14.67 21.15
C TYR A 144 -7.08 13.39 20.72
N TYR A 145 -6.83 12.93 19.49
CA TYR A 145 -7.46 11.72 18.98
C TYR A 145 -6.47 10.78 18.29
N HIS A 146 -6.70 9.47 18.47
CA HIS A 146 -6.15 8.43 17.61
C HIS A 146 -7.27 7.89 16.72
N GLU A 147 -7.12 8.00 15.41
CA GLU A 147 -8.02 7.44 14.41
C GLU A 147 -7.35 6.30 13.65
N LYS A 148 -8.08 5.21 13.46
CA LYS A 148 -7.71 4.11 12.57
C LYS A 148 -8.66 4.10 11.40
N ALA A 149 -8.12 4.07 10.19
CA ALA A 149 -8.92 4.03 8.98
C ALA A 149 -8.37 3.03 7.96
N ILE A 150 -9.22 2.64 7.02
CA ILE A 150 -8.84 1.87 5.84
C ILE A 150 -9.08 2.74 4.61
N ILE A 151 -8.12 2.78 3.69
CA ILE A 151 -8.25 3.42 2.38
C ILE A 151 -8.10 2.38 1.26
N LYS A 152 -9.05 2.40 0.33
CA LYS A 152 -9.05 1.56 -0.88
C LYS A 152 -9.80 2.27 -1.99
N HIS A 153 -9.22 2.34 -3.19
CA HIS A 153 -9.78 3.08 -4.32
C HIS A 153 -10.22 4.51 -3.95
N ASN A 154 -9.40 5.22 -3.17
CA ASN A 154 -9.67 6.56 -2.65
C ASN A 154 -10.83 6.67 -1.64
N LYS A 155 -11.50 5.57 -1.30
CA LYS A 155 -12.55 5.56 -0.28
C LYS A 155 -11.90 5.29 1.07
N LYS A 156 -11.92 6.30 1.95
CA LYS A 156 -11.49 6.18 3.35
C LYS A 156 -12.69 5.77 4.20
N ARG A 157 -12.53 4.71 4.99
CA ARG A 157 -13.50 4.27 6.00
C ARG A 157 -12.83 4.28 7.37
N ILE A 158 -13.37 5.06 8.28
CA ILE A 158 -12.93 5.09 9.68
C ILE A 158 -13.37 3.78 10.35
N ILE A 159 -12.44 3.14 11.04
CA ILE A 159 -12.66 1.91 11.80
C ILE A 159 -12.84 2.22 13.28
N SER A 160 -12.07 3.18 13.79
CA SER A 160 -12.19 3.64 15.17
C SER A 160 -11.63 5.05 15.31
N LYS A 161 -12.22 5.84 16.20
CA LYS A 161 -11.68 7.12 16.65
C LYS A 161 -11.80 7.16 18.16
N LYS A 162 -10.69 7.40 18.86
CA LYS A 162 -10.65 7.41 20.33
C LYS A 162 -9.95 8.67 20.82
N ARG A 163 -10.44 9.26 21.90
CA ARG A 163 -9.73 10.32 22.62
C ARG A 163 -8.50 9.71 23.28
N ILE A 164 -7.37 10.41 23.24
CA ILE A 164 -6.10 10.01 23.84
C ILE A 164 -5.53 11.14 24.70
N SER A 165 -4.50 10.85 25.50
CA SER A 165 -3.77 11.88 26.23
C SER A 165 -2.81 12.65 25.31
N LYS A 166 -2.42 13.88 25.71
CA LYS A 166 -1.38 14.67 25.05
C LYS A 166 -0.09 13.86 24.85
N ARG A 167 0.38 13.23 25.92
CA ARG A 167 1.58 12.36 25.93
C ARG A 167 1.49 11.24 24.89
N GLN A 168 0.32 10.61 24.73
CA GLN A 168 0.14 9.57 23.72
C GLN A 168 0.12 10.17 22.31
N ALA A 169 -0.48 11.35 22.12
CA ALA A 169 -0.51 12.01 20.82
C ALA A 169 0.89 12.39 20.31
N GLU A 170 1.74 12.90 21.22
CA GLU A 170 3.14 13.23 20.96
C GLU A 170 3.99 11.97 20.71
N LYS A 171 3.76 10.89 21.46
CA LYS A 171 4.40 9.58 21.20
C LYS A 171 4.01 9.01 19.83
N ASP A 172 2.79 9.28 19.40
CA ASP A 172 2.28 8.91 18.08
C ASP A 172 2.61 9.97 17.00
N ASP A 173 3.55 10.89 17.24
CA ASP A 173 4.15 11.67 16.16
C ASP A 173 5.13 10.80 15.36
N TYR A 174 4.64 10.33 14.21
CA TYR A 174 5.36 9.42 13.33
C TYR A 174 6.52 10.07 12.55
N TYR A 175 6.72 11.40 12.64
CA TYR A 175 7.75 12.10 11.88
C TYR A 175 9.17 12.02 12.46
N ALA A 176 9.31 11.81 13.77
CA ALA A 176 10.59 11.95 14.47
C ALA A 176 11.75 11.11 13.89
N LYS A 177 11.48 10.00 13.19
CA LYS A 177 12.48 9.10 12.60
C LYS A 177 12.21 8.75 11.14
N CYS A 178 11.49 9.62 10.43
CA CYS A 178 11.12 9.36 9.04
C CYS A 178 12.21 9.84 8.06
N HIS A 179 12.19 9.26 6.85
CA HIS A 179 13.10 9.64 5.76
C HIS A 179 12.29 10.23 4.62
N PRO A 180 12.62 11.45 4.12
CA PRO A 180 11.93 12.06 3.01
C PRO A 180 11.97 11.18 1.75
N ILE A 181 10.84 11.10 1.04
CA ILE A 181 10.77 10.38 -0.23
C ILE A 181 11.16 11.34 -1.36
N LYS A 182 12.18 10.93 -2.13
CA LYS A 182 12.61 11.66 -3.32
C LYS A 182 11.86 11.18 -4.56
N PHE A 183 11.31 12.12 -5.30
CA PHE A 183 10.56 11.90 -6.53
C PHE A 183 11.44 12.17 -7.74
N LYS A 184 11.27 11.37 -8.79
CA LYS A 184 11.96 11.54 -10.07
C LYS A 184 10.95 11.75 -11.18
N LYS A 185 11.25 12.63 -12.12
CA LYS A 185 10.42 12.83 -13.32
C LYS A 185 10.27 11.50 -14.05
N VAL A 186 9.06 11.18 -14.47
CA VAL A 186 8.78 10.01 -15.31
C VAL A 186 9.33 10.32 -16.70
N LYS A 187 10.48 9.73 -17.03
CA LYS A 187 11.02 9.63 -18.39
C LYS A 187 10.29 8.54 -19.16
#